data_AF-A0A956LHX9-F1
#
_entry.id   AF-A0A956LHX9-F1
#
_cell.length_a   1.000
_cell.length_b   1.000
_cell.length_c   1.000
_cell.angle_alpha   90.00
_cell.angle_beta   90.00
_cell.angle_gamma   90.00
#
_symmetry.space_group_name_H-M   'P 1'
#
loop_
_entity.id
_entity.type
_entity.pdbx_description
1 polymer ?
#
loop_
_entity_poly.entity_id
_entity_poly.type
_entity_poly.pdbx_seq_one_letter_code
_entity_poly.pdbx_strand_id
1 'polypeptide(L)'
;HNLAVSRGYTLCDGRRARELVARPGAPPLAEQLAALPAGDYVLIDDDLVSGETLARVRRALPERCRLVGAEFQRRLDMPDKSCTRDDPGDDARVVDLCDARDFLVGAREGGLVVELPDGQLARAPYLLPYVRPGARVSLPRASELEFSRALWTANLAFFRRVATLRVQDASAAFQRLARYLGFADETPLRDLCQWHVDRLAGSTDAAREDR
;
A
#
# COMPACT_ATOMS: atom_id res chain seq x y z
N HIS A 1 -8.67 -20.88 -5.38
CA HIS A 1 -9.48 -19.92 -4.61
C HIS A 1 -8.63 -18.69 -4.34
N ASN A 2 -9.18 -17.48 -4.45
CA ASN A 2 -8.43 -16.24 -4.20
C ASN A 2 -8.82 -15.68 -2.83
N LEU A 3 -7.88 -15.67 -1.89
CA LEU A 3 -8.06 -15.00 -0.60
C LEU A 3 -7.69 -13.52 -0.78
N ALA A 4 -8.70 -12.69 -0.94
CA ALA A 4 -8.57 -11.25 -1.08
C ALA A 4 -8.29 -10.62 0.29
N VAL A 5 -7.04 -10.70 0.72
CA VAL A 5 -6.54 -10.14 1.98
C VAL A 5 -5.52 -9.03 1.75
N SER A 6 -5.28 -8.24 2.80
CA SER A 6 -4.24 -7.21 2.83
C SER A 6 -3.76 -7.02 4.27
N ARG A 7 -2.56 -6.46 4.43
CA ARG A 7 -2.09 -6.00 5.74
C ARG A 7 -2.71 -4.63 6.03
N GLY A 8 -3.37 -4.48 7.17
CA GLY A 8 -3.98 -3.22 7.63
C GLY A 8 -3.00 -2.41 8.45
N TYR A 9 -2.94 -1.09 8.21
CA TYR A 9 -2.00 -0.18 8.87
C TYR A 9 -2.74 1.03 9.46
N THR A 10 -2.15 1.64 10.49
CA THR A 10 -2.61 2.95 10.97
C THR A 10 -2.25 4.03 9.94
N LEU A 11 -3.21 4.92 9.67
CA LEU A 11 -2.97 6.13 8.87
C LEU A 11 -1.78 6.94 9.43
N CYS A 12 -0.97 7.53 8.55
CA CYS A 12 0.21 8.36 8.86
C CYS A 12 1.42 7.63 9.47
N ASP A 13 1.29 6.42 10.02
CA ASP A 13 2.46 5.61 10.42
C ASP A 13 2.96 4.77 9.25
N GLY A 14 2.10 3.87 8.77
CA GLY A 14 2.41 2.99 7.65
C GLY A 14 3.70 2.16 7.84
N ARG A 15 4.16 1.90 9.07
CA ARG A 15 5.39 1.12 9.33
C ARG A 15 5.11 -0.32 9.75
N ARG A 16 4.16 -0.52 10.66
CA ARG A 16 3.81 -1.86 11.14
C ARG A 16 2.36 -2.18 10.83
N ALA A 17 2.15 -3.35 10.23
CA ALA A 17 0.82 -3.88 10.02
C ALA A 17 0.23 -4.24 11.39
N ARG A 18 -0.98 -3.78 11.68
CA ARG A 18 -1.70 -4.18 12.89
C ARG A 18 -2.20 -5.61 12.70
N GLU A 19 -2.95 -5.82 11.63
CA GLU A 19 -3.69 -7.05 11.41
C GLU A 19 -3.72 -7.46 9.93
N LEU A 20 -4.16 -8.70 9.68
CA LEU A 20 -4.53 -9.15 8.34
C LEU A 20 -6.02 -8.83 8.18
N VAL A 21 -6.35 -7.97 7.22
CA VAL A 21 -7.73 -7.56 6.93
C VAL A 21 -8.19 -8.14 5.61
N ALA A 22 -9.50 -8.21 5.42
CA ALA A 22 -10.06 -8.34 4.07
C ALA A 22 -9.65 -7.14 3.23
N ARG A 23 -9.28 -7.40 1.98
CA ARG A 23 -9.04 -6.34 1.01
C ARG A 23 -10.29 -5.48 0.91
N PRO A 24 -10.18 -4.14 0.85
CA PRO A 24 -11.33 -3.26 0.66
C PRO A 24 -12.26 -3.73 -0.47
N GLY A 25 -13.53 -4.01 -0.13
CA GLY A 25 -14.54 -4.53 -1.07
C GLY A 25 -14.66 -6.06 -1.15
N ALA A 26 -13.80 -6.80 -0.45
CA ALA A 26 -13.93 -8.24 -0.29
C ALA A 26 -14.68 -8.62 1.01
N PRO A 27 -15.29 -9.81 1.08
CA PRO A 27 -15.86 -10.34 2.32
C PRO A 27 -14.80 -10.50 3.42
N PRO A 28 -15.18 -10.52 4.71
CA PRO A 28 -14.28 -10.87 5.81
C PRO A 28 -13.50 -12.17 5.55
N LEU A 29 -12.25 -12.25 6.00
CA LEU A 29 -11.41 -13.44 5.78
C LEU A 29 -12.07 -14.73 6.29
N ALA A 30 -12.75 -14.68 7.43
CA ALA A 30 -13.48 -15.83 7.96
C ALA A 30 -14.54 -16.37 6.98
N GLU A 31 -15.27 -15.50 6.30
CA GLU A 31 -16.25 -15.88 5.28
C GLU A 31 -15.57 -16.44 4.02
N GLN A 32 -14.48 -15.81 3.58
CA GLN A 32 -13.69 -16.32 2.45
C GLN A 32 -13.16 -17.74 2.72
N LEU A 33 -12.70 -17.99 3.95
CA LEU A 33 -12.22 -19.30 4.41
C LEU A 33 -13.36 -20.30 4.63
N ALA A 34 -14.53 -19.86 5.10
CA ALA A 34 -15.71 -20.71 5.24
C ALA A 34 -16.20 -21.21 3.87
N ALA A 35 -16.08 -20.39 2.83
CA ALA A 35 -16.43 -20.75 1.46
C ALA A 35 -15.46 -21.76 0.81
N LEU A 36 -14.30 -22.05 1.43
CA LEU A 36 -13.39 -23.07 0.92
C LEU A 36 -13.96 -24.49 1.17
N PRO A 37 -14.01 -25.33 0.11
CA PRO A 37 -14.25 -26.77 0.27
C PRO A 37 -13.23 -27.43 1.19
N ALA A 38 -13.58 -28.61 1.72
CA ALA A 38 -12.59 -29.45 2.37
C ALA A 38 -11.61 -30.02 1.33
N GLY A 39 -10.33 -30.14 1.68
CA GLY A 39 -9.34 -30.72 0.78
C GLY A 39 -7.91 -30.25 1.02
N ASP A 40 -7.06 -30.60 0.06
CA ASP A 40 -5.64 -30.25 0.05
C ASP A 40 -5.40 -28.98 -0.76
N TYR A 41 -4.57 -28.10 -0.20
CA TYR A 41 -4.31 -26.78 -0.75
C TYR A 41 -2.82 -26.49 -0.82
N VAL A 42 -2.41 -25.83 -1.91
CA VAL A 42 -1.12 -25.13 -2.01
C VAL A 42 -1.39 -23.65 -1.83
N LEU A 43 -0.67 -23.02 -0.90
CA LEU A 43 -0.80 -21.59 -0.65
C LEU A 43 0.14 -20.81 -1.58
N ILE A 44 -0.40 -19.93 -2.43
CA ILE A 44 0.38 -19.18 -3.41
C ILE A 44 0.33 -17.69 -3.07
N ASP A 45 1.49 -17.03 -3.01
CA ASP A 45 1.63 -15.58 -2.78
C ASP A 45 2.45 -14.92 -3.91
N ASP A 46 2.04 -13.76 -4.40
CA ASP A 46 2.70 -13.06 -5.51
C ASP A 46 3.91 -12.24 -5.06
N ASP A 47 4.06 -11.96 -3.76
CA ASP A 47 5.22 -11.24 -3.24
C ASP A 47 5.57 -11.63 -1.80
N LEU A 48 6.73 -12.28 -1.62
CA LEU A 48 7.25 -12.62 -0.30
C LEU A 48 8.28 -11.59 0.21
N VAL A 49 7.79 -10.56 0.92
CA VAL A 49 8.67 -9.62 1.64
C VAL A 49 9.10 -10.14 3.02
N SER A 50 8.13 -10.48 3.88
CA SER A 50 8.42 -10.88 5.28
C SER A 50 7.80 -12.22 5.68
N GLY A 51 6.98 -12.84 4.81
CA GLY A 51 6.23 -14.06 5.12
C GLY A 51 5.05 -13.92 6.09
N GLU A 52 4.81 -12.71 6.62
CA GLU A 52 3.78 -12.51 7.65
C GLU A 52 2.37 -12.76 7.12
N THR A 53 2.09 -12.41 5.86
CA THR A 53 0.79 -12.67 5.22
C THR A 53 0.50 -14.17 5.19
N LEU A 54 1.42 -14.95 4.62
CA LEU A 54 1.35 -16.42 4.57
C LEU A 54 1.19 -17.04 5.96
N ALA A 55 1.99 -16.59 6.93
CA ALA A 55 1.93 -17.09 8.30
C ALA A 55 0.55 -16.84 8.93
N ARG A 56 -0.04 -15.66 8.72
CA ARG A 56 -1.38 -15.32 9.24
C ARG A 56 -2.48 -16.11 8.56
N VAL A 57 -2.43 -16.25 7.23
CA VAL A 57 -3.40 -17.08 6.49
C VAL A 57 -3.32 -18.53 6.95
N ARG A 58 -2.11 -19.08 7.10
CA ARG A 58 -1.88 -20.45 7.60
C ARG A 58 -2.52 -20.67 8.97
N ARG A 59 -2.39 -19.72 9.90
CA ARG A 59 -3.01 -19.81 11.24
C ARG A 59 -4.54 -19.71 11.21
N ALA A 60 -5.11 -19.04 10.20
CA ALA A 60 -6.54 -18.84 10.09
C ALA A 60 -7.27 -19.98 9.34
N LEU A 61 -6.54 -20.80 8.57
CA LEU A 61 -7.13 -21.88 7.78
C LEU A 61 -7.88 -22.89 8.67
N PRO A 62 -9.10 -23.30 8.28
CA PRO A 62 -9.85 -24.29 9.03
C PRO A 62 -9.24 -25.69 8.86
N GLU A 63 -9.40 -26.55 9.86
CA GLU A 63 -8.79 -27.89 9.89
C GLU A 63 -9.14 -28.78 8.67
N ARG A 64 -10.32 -28.56 8.09
CA ARG A 64 -10.78 -29.26 6.87
C ARG A 64 -9.98 -28.91 5.60
N CYS A 65 -9.20 -27.83 5.64
CA CYS A 65 -8.35 -27.37 4.55
C CYS A 65 -6.88 -27.64 4.91
N ARG A 66 -6.33 -28.76 4.44
CA ARG A 66 -4.95 -29.15 4.74
C ARG A 66 -3.99 -28.49 3.76
N LEU A 67 -2.95 -27.83 4.27
CA LEU A 67 -1.87 -27.31 3.43
C LEU A 67 -0.88 -28.42 3.08
N VAL A 68 -0.71 -28.67 1.79
CA VAL A 68 0.28 -29.64 1.25
C VAL A 68 1.52 -28.96 0.69
N GLY A 69 1.49 -27.63 0.52
CA GLY A 69 2.62 -26.84 0.03
C GLY A 69 2.39 -25.34 0.15
N ALA A 70 3.44 -24.57 -0.13
CA ALA A 70 3.36 -23.14 -0.36
C ALA A 70 4.33 -22.72 -1.45
N GLU A 71 3.87 -21.87 -2.36
CA GLU A 71 4.66 -21.30 -3.45
C GLU A 71 4.59 -19.78 -3.35
N PHE A 72 5.67 -19.10 -3.73
CA PHE A 72 5.67 -17.65 -3.75
C PHE A 72 6.60 -17.11 -4.81
N GLN A 73 6.21 -16.01 -5.45
CA GLN A 73 7.16 -15.23 -6.22
C GLN A 73 7.98 -14.39 -5.25
N ARG A 74 9.30 -14.49 -5.40
CA ARG A 74 10.25 -13.64 -4.69
C ARG A 74 10.86 -12.69 -5.71
N ARG A 75 11.02 -11.43 -5.35
CA ARG A 75 11.93 -10.55 -6.09
C ARG A 75 13.32 -11.18 -6.08
N LEU A 76 13.87 -11.44 -7.27
CA LEU A 76 15.22 -11.99 -7.48
C LEU A 76 16.29 -11.19 -6.74
N ASP A 77 16.06 -9.88 -6.58
CA ASP A 77 17.03 -8.95 -6.01
C ASP A 77 16.96 -8.90 -4.47
N MET A 78 15.99 -9.53 -3.82
CA MET A 78 15.99 -9.60 -2.35
C MET A 78 17.01 -10.66 -1.92
N PRO A 79 18.13 -10.28 -1.27
CA PRO A 79 19.12 -11.25 -0.84
C PRO A 79 18.41 -12.26 0.05
N ASP A 80 18.62 -13.53 -0.27
CA ASP A 80 18.07 -14.57 0.55
C ASP A 80 18.68 -14.46 1.94
N LYS A 81 17.87 -14.16 2.96
CA LYS A 81 18.37 -14.20 4.34
C LYS A 81 18.87 -15.62 4.72
N SER A 82 18.55 -16.67 3.94
CA SER A 82 19.19 -17.98 4.01
C SER A 82 20.38 -18.23 3.08
N CYS A 83 20.66 -17.37 2.10
CA CYS A 83 21.81 -17.46 1.18
C CYS A 83 22.57 -16.13 1.08
N THR A 84 22.90 -15.52 2.22
CA THR A 84 23.99 -14.53 2.28
C THR A 84 25.10 -15.08 3.16
N ARG A 85 25.90 -15.96 2.58
CA ARG A 85 27.29 -16.13 2.98
C ARG A 85 28.11 -16.25 1.70
N ASP A 86 29.12 -15.40 1.62
CA ASP A 86 30.34 -15.59 0.84
C ASP A 86 30.39 -15.10 -0.61
N ASP A 87 29.92 -13.88 -0.90
CA ASP A 87 30.59 -13.09 -1.97
C ASP A 87 30.81 -11.62 -1.55
N PRO A 88 32.03 -11.23 -1.15
CA PRO A 88 32.35 -9.87 -0.69
C PRO A 88 32.51 -8.84 -1.83
N GLY A 89 32.22 -9.20 -3.08
CA GLY A 89 32.58 -8.41 -4.26
C GLY A 89 31.46 -7.61 -4.92
N ASP A 90 30.18 -7.87 -4.61
CA ASP A 90 29.07 -7.26 -5.35
C ASP A 90 28.28 -6.28 -4.46
N ASP A 91 28.72 -5.02 -4.47
CA ASP A 91 28.15 -3.90 -3.72
C ASP A 91 26.89 -3.34 -4.42
N ALA A 92 26.17 -4.18 -5.17
CA ALA A 92 24.94 -3.83 -5.86
C ALA A 92 23.85 -3.56 -4.82
N ARG A 93 23.65 -2.28 -4.49
CA ARG A 93 22.53 -1.84 -3.66
C ARG A 93 21.22 -2.18 -4.36
N VAL A 94 20.52 -3.15 -3.82
CA VAL A 94 19.17 -3.52 -4.26
C VAL A 94 18.21 -2.37 -3.93
N VAL A 95 17.73 -1.68 -4.97
CA VAL A 95 16.75 -0.60 -4.85
C VAL A 95 15.37 -1.16 -5.20
N ASP A 96 14.49 -1.25 -4.21
CA ASP A 96 13.10 -1.63 -4.42
C ASP A 96 12.23 -0.36 -4.54
N LEU A 97 11.62 -0.16 -5.72
CA LEU A 97 10.69 0.94 -5.99
C LEU A 97 9.21 0.53 -5.90
N CYS A 98 8.91 -0.72 -5.54
CA CYS A 98 7.55 -1.30 -5.51
C CYS A 98 6.79 -1.13 -6.84
N ASP A 99 5.48 -1.37 -6.84
CA ASP A 99 4.61 -1.15 -8.00
C ASP A 99 4.26 0.34 -8.12
N ALA A 100 4.45 0.92 -9.31
CA ALA A 100 4.14 2.33 -9.59
C ALA A 100 2.69 2.70 -9.27
N ARG A 101 1.76 1.75 -9.36
CA ARG A 101 0.34 1.97 -9.02
C ARG A 101 0.13 2.39 -7.57
N ASP A 102 1.05 2.04 -6.67
CA ASP A 102 0.93 2.38 -5.25
C ASP A 102 1.14 3.87 -4.97
N PHE A 103 1.68 4.60 -5.95
CA PHE A 103 1.86 6.05 -5.91
C PHE A 103 0.80 6.81 -6.72
N LEU A 104 0.00 6.12 -7.52
CA LEU A 104 -1.04 6.73 -8.35
C LEU A 104 -2.32 6.94 -7.52
N VAL A 105 -2.74 8.20 -7.43
CA VAL A 105 -3.93 8.61 -6.67
C VAL A 105 -5.19 7.98 -7.27
N GLY A 106 -6.01 7.37 -6.42
CA GLY A 106 -7.27 6.76 -6.85
C GLY A 106 -7.16 5.42 -7.59
N ALA A 107 -5.94 4.90 -7.81
CA ALA A 107 -5.71 3.65 -8.53
C ALA A 107 -6.47 2.46 -7.92
N ARG A 108 -6.91 1.55 -8.78
CA ARG A 108 -7.51 0.27 -8.36
C ARG A 108 -6.44 -0.63 -7.77
N GLU A 109 -6.69 -1.16 -6.57
CA GLU A 109 -5.74 -1.99 -5.80
C GLU A 109 -4.39 -1.32 -5.49
N GLY A 110 -4.24 -0.02 -5.76
CA GLY A 110 -3.04 0.72 -5.45
C GLY A 110 -3.00 1.23 -4.01
N GLY A 111 -1.80 1.35 -3.49
CA GLY A 111 -1.50 2.01 -2.24
C GLY A 111 -1.75 1.12 -1.03
N LEU A 112 -1.61 1.73 0.14
CA LEU A 112 -1.65 1.04 1.42
C LEU A 112 -3.07 0.93 1.94
N VAL A 113 -3.46 -0.26 2.40
CA VAL A 113 -4.69 -0.42 3.18
C VAL A 113 -4.48 0.19 4.56
N VAL A 114 -5.24 1.23 4.86
CA VAL A 114 -5.16 1.99 6.11
C VAL A 114 -6.51 2.00 6.82
N GLU A 115 -6.47 1.99 8.15
CA GLU A 115 -7.63 2.24 9.00
C GLU A 115 -7.76 3.75 9.24
N LEU A 116 -8.92 4.30 8.89
CA LEU A 116 -9.29 5.68 9.18
C LEU A 116 -9.78 5.81 10.64
N PRO A 117 -9.77 7.01 11.23
CA PRO A 117 -10.24 7.23 12.61
C PRO A 117 -11.71 6.87 12.89
N ASP A 118 -12.54 6.76 11.86
CA ASP A 118 -13.92 6.26 11.95
C ASP A 118 -14.01 4.72 11.91
N GLY A 119 -12.88 4.02 11.88
CA GLY A 119 -12.76 2.56 11.81
C GLY A 119 -12.89 1.99 10.39
N GLN A 120 -13.14 2.82 9.37
CA GLN A 120 -13.26 2.33 8.00
C GLN A 120 -11.89 2.04 7.37
N LEU A 121 -11.84 0.97 6.56
CA LEU A 121 -10.64 0.67 5.77
C LEU A 121 -10.63 1.46 4.45
N ALA A 122 -9.58 2.22 4.21
CA ALA A 122 -9.35 2.95 2.98
C ALA A 122 -8.04 2.50 2.29
N ARG A 123 -7.77 3.05 1.10
CA ARG A 123 -6.47 2.93 0.44
C ARG A 123 -5.83 4.30 0.28
N ALA A 124 -4.60 4.44 0.75
CA ALA A 124 -3.82 5.67 0.64
C ALA A 124 -2.59 5.46 -0.25
N PRO A 125 -2.23 6.40 -1.13
CA PRO A 125 -1.01 6.28 -1.92
C PRO A 125 0.22 6.27 -1.00
N TYR A 126 1.33 5.70 -1.46
CA TYR A 126 2.62 5.66 -0.75
C TYR A 126 3.30 7.04 -0.71
N LEU A 127 2.56 8.05 -0.25
CA LEU A 127 2.93 9.46 -0.24
C LEU A 127 2.59 10.07 1.12
N LEU A 128 3.43 11.00 1.57
CA LEU A 128 3.08 11.86 2.69
C LEU A 128 1.85 12.73 2.33
N PRO A 129 0.99 13.06 3.31
CA PRO A 129 1.13 12.77 4.74
C PRO A 129 0.63 11.38 5.17
N TYR A 130 0.09 10.57 4.26
CA TYR A 130 -0.65 9.36 4.63
C TYR A 130 0.22 8.15 4.90
N VAL A 131 1.24 7.97 4.07
CA VAL A 131 2.13 6.82 4.11
C VAL A 131 3.54 7.32 3.93
N ARG A 132 4.44 6.79 4.76
CA ARG A 132 5.86 7.07 4.65
C ARG A 132 6.46 6.27 3.49
N PRO A 133 6.92 6.92 2.40
CA PRO A 133 7.42 6.20 1.23
C PRO A 133 8.65 5.34 1.57
N GLY A 134 9.56 5.82 2.43
CA GLY A 134 10.76 5.08 2.84
C GLY A 134 10.49 3.90 3.78
N ALA A 135 9.23 3.72 4.24
CA ALA A 135 8.80 2.48 4.91
C ALA A 135 8.28 1.43 3.91
N ARG A 136 8.21 1.76 2.62
CA ARG A 136 7.64 0.94 1.55
C ARG A 136 8.65 0.62 0.47
N VAL A 137 9.39 1.63 0.04
CA VAL A 137 10.46 1.53 -0.96
C VAL A 137 11.82 1.79 -0.34
N SER A 138 12.89 1.43 -1.06
CA SER A 138 14.29 1.73 -0.69
C SER A 138 14.61 3.23 -0.83
N LEU A 139 13.85 4.09 -0.14
CA LEU A 139 14.01 5.55 -0.14
C LEU A 139 14.56 6.03 1.22
N PRO A 140 15.65 6.82 1.26
CA PRO A 140 16.13 7.42 2.49
C PRO A 140 15.08 8.31 3.16
N ARG A 141 15.01 8.26 4.50
CA ARG A 141 14.08 9.09 5.29
C ARG A 141 14.17 10.58 4.97
N ALA A 142 15.38 11.08 4.75
CA ALA A 142 15.61 12.50 4.44
C ALA A 142 14.98 12.93 3.11
N SER A 143 14.73 11.99 2.20
CA SER A 143 14.17 12.24 0.87
C SER A 143 12.65 12.06 0.80
N GLU A 144 11.98 11.59 1.86
CA GLU A 144 10.54 11.27 1.84
C GLU A 144 9.65 12.47 1.48
N LEU A 145 9.98 13.66 1.99
CA LEU A 145 9.21 14.88 1.74
C LEU A 145 9.34 15.35 0.29
N GLU A 146 10.58 15.46 -0.20
CA GLU A 146 10.86 15.87 -1.59
C GLU A 146 10.26 14.86 -2.58
N PHE A 147 10.46 13.57 -2.33
CA PHE A 147 9.88 12.50 -3.13
C PHE A 147 8.35 12.57 -3.18
N SER A 148 7.70 12.77 -2.03
CA SER A 148 6.24 12.90 -1.98
C SER A 148 5.76 14.13 -2.76
N ARG A 149 6.46 15.27 -2.66
CA ARG A 149 6.14 16.49 -3.43
C ARG A 149 6.27 16.27 -4.93
N ALA A 150 7.34 15.60 -5.35
CA ALA A 150 7.56 15.27 -6.75
C ALA A 150 6.42 14.38 -7.29
N LEU A 151 6.00 13.36 -6.55
CA LEU A 151 4.93 12.46 -6.98
C LEU A 151 3.53 13.06 -6.89
N TRP A 152 3.24 13.93 -5.93
CA TRP A 152 1.99 14.71 -5.95
C TRP A 152 1.92 15.63 -7.16
N THR A 153 3.05 16.27 -7.50
CA THR A 153 3.17 17.10 -8.70
C THR A 153 3.02 16.28 -9.98
N ALA A 154 3.58 15.06 -10.02
CA ALA A 154 3.43 14.14 -11.14
C ALA A 154 1.97 13.68 -11.31
N ASN A 155 1.28 13.32 -10.22
CA ASN A 155 -0.15 13.00 -10.22
C ASN A 155 -0.98 14.19 -10.74
N LEU A 156 -0.73 15.40 -10.24
CA LEU A 156 -1.38 16.62 -10.72
C LEU A 156 -1.18 16.82 -12.23
N ALA A 157 0.05 16.69 -12.72
CA ALA A 157 0.37 16.82 -14.14
C ALA A 157 -0.33 15.74 -14.98
N PHE A 158 -0.44 14.52 -14.47
CA PHE A 158 -1.19 13.44 -15.10
C PHE A 158 -2.68 13.77 -15.21
N PHE A 159 -3.34 14.13 -14.10
CA PHE A 159 -4.78 14.46 -14.09
C PHE A 159 -5.15 15.75 -14.83
N ARG A 160 -4.17 16.60 -15.14
CA ARG A 160 -4.35 17.74 -16.06
C ARG A 160 -4.39 17.33 -17.53
N ARG A 161 -3.79 16.21 -17.90
CA ARG A 161 -3.65 15.75 -19.30
C ARG A 161 -4.70 14.73 -19.72
N VAL A 162 -5.25 13.97 -18.78
CA VAL A 162 -6.30 12.98 -19.07
C VAL A 162 -7.70 13.60 -19.01
N ALA A 163 -8.71 12.83 -19.42
CA ALA A 163 -10.11 13.20 -19.20
C ALA A 163 -10.36 13.58 -17.74
N THR A 164 -11.35 14.44 -17.49
CA THR A 164 -11.62 14.91 -16.13
C THR A 164 -12.16 13.77 -15.29
N LEU A 165 -11.29 13.18 -14.48
CA LEU A 165 -11.61 12.18 -13.46
C LEU A 165 -11.90 12.88 -12.13
N ARG A 166 -12.92 12.39 -11.43
CA ARG A 166 -13.39 12.88 -10.13
C ARG A 166 -13.18 11.82 -9.05
N VAL A 167 -13.35 12.20 -7.79
CA VAL A 167 -13.23 11.28 -6.65
C VAL A 167 -14.11 10.03 -6.85
N GLN A 168 -15.35 10.18 -7.31
CA GLN A 168 -16.25 9.06 -7.59
C GLN A 168 -15.74 8.06 -8.64
N ASP A 169 -14.83 8.49 -9.53
CA ASP A 169 -14.24 7.62 -10.56
C ASP A 169 -13.06 6.81 -10.02
N ALA A 170 -12.55 7.16 -8.83
CA ALA A 170 -11.50 6.43 -8.15
C ALA A 170 -12.03 5.12 -7.53
N SER A 171 -11.11 4.26 -7.07
CA SER A 171 -11.51 3.07 -6.31
C SER A 171 -12.31 3.43 -5.06
N ALA A 172 -13.34 2.63 -4.73
CA ALA A 172 -14.18 2.89 -3.56
C ALA A 172 -13.40 3.00 -2.24
N ALA A 173 -12.25 2.33 -2.15
CA ALA A 173 -11.34 2.45 -1.01
C ALA A 173 -10.63 3.81 -0.93
N PHE A 174 -10.26 4.39 -2.07
CA PHE A 174 -9.70 5.74 -2.12
C PHE A 174 -10.79 6.80 -1.91
N GLN A 175 -12.00 6.58 -2.43
CA GLN A 175 -13.15 7.47 -2.18
C GLN A 175 -13.39 7.68 -0.68
N ARG A 176 -13.27 6.62 0.14
CA ARG A 176 -13.39 6.74 1.60
C ARG A 176 -12.32 7.65 2.20
N LEU A 177 -11.07 7.53 1.76
CA LEU A 177 -10.01 8.45 2.18
C LEU A 177 -10.33 9.89 1.77
N ALA A 178 -10.75 10.11 0.51
CA ALA A 178 -11.08 11.43 0.01
C ALA A 178 -12.23 12.09 0.79
N ARG A 179 -13.32 11.35 1.05
CA ARG A 179 -14.45 11.82 1.86
C ARG A 179 -14.05 12.12 3.30
N TYR A 180 -13.23 11.26 3.91
CA TYR A 180 -12.69 11.49 5.25
C TYR A 180 -11.88 12.81 5.33
N LEU A 181 -11.18 13.18 4.25
CA LEU A 181 -10.46 14.45 4.13
C LEU A 181 -11.36 15.65 3.81
N GLY A 182 -12.66 15.43 3.61
CA GLY A 182 -13.64 16.47 3.29
C GLY A 182 -13.81 16.77 1.80
N PHE A 183 -13.29 15.93 0.90
CA PHE A 183 -13.54 16.07 -0.53
C PHE A 183 -14.89 15.47 -0.92
N ALA A 184 -15.60 16.14 -1.84
CA ALA A 184 -16.84 15.64 -2.42
C ALA A 184 -16.55 14.65 -3.56
N ASP A 185 -17.55 13.83 -3.89
CA ASP A 185 -17.47 12.83 -4.96
C ASP A 185 -17.22 13.46 -6.33
N GLU A 186 -17.73 14.68 -6.51
CA GLU A 186 -17.58 15.46 -7.72
C GLU A 186 -16.23 16.19 -7.79
N THR A 187 -15.45 16.23 -6.72
CA THR A 187 -14.15 16.93 -6.72
C THR A 187 -13.24 16.32 -7.79
N PRO A 188 -12.71 17.11 -8.75
CA PRO A 188 -11.73 16.64 -9.72
C PRO A 188 -10.46 16.14 -9.03
N LEU A 189 -9.92 15.00 -9.46
CA LEU A 189 -8.69 14.43 -8.87
C LEU A 189 -7.49 15.38 -9.02
N ARG A 190 -7.45 16.20 -10.08
CA ARG A 190 -6.44 17.25 -10.24
C ARG A 190 -6.51 18.30 -9.13
N ASP A 191 -7.70 18.65 -8.64
CA ASP A 191 -7.87 19.68 -7.60
C ASP A 191 -7.48 19.10 -6.24
N LEU A 192 -7.83 17.83 -5.99
CA LEU A 192 -7.32 17.08 -4.85
C LEU A 192 -5.78 17.02 -4.86
N CYS A 193 -5.16 16.70 -6.00
CA CYS A 193 -3.70 16.66 -6.10
C CYS A 193 -3.07 18.04 -5.88
N GLN A 194 -3.66 19.12 -6.43
CA GLN A 194 -3.20 20.49 -6.22
C GLN A 194 -3.21 20.85 -4.73
N TRP A 195 -4.30 20.56 -4.03
CA TRP A 195 -4.42 20.80 -2.58
C TRP A 195 -3.29 20.13 -1.77
N HIS A 196 -2.82 18.96 -2.20
CA HIS A 196 -1.70 18.26 -1.55
C HIS A 196 -0.35 18.89 -1.87
N VAL A 197 -0.14 19.29 -3.12
CA VAL A 197 1.06 20.04 -3.54
C VAL A 197 1.18 21.31 -2.68
N ASP A 198 0.10 22.06 -2.53
CA ASP A 198 0.08 23.32 -1.79
C ASP A 198 0.37 23.11 -0.29
N ARG A 199 -0.22 22.09 0.34
CA ARG A 199 0.03 21.79 1.76
C ARG A 199 1.45 21.34 2.04
N LEU A 200 2.01 20.48 1.19
CA LEU A 200 3.40 20.05 1.35
C LEU A 200 4.38 21.18 1.02
N ALA A 201 3.96 22.19 0.23
CA ALA A 201 4.74 23.39 0.00
C ALA A 201 4.86 24.25 1.27
N GLY A 202 3.74 24.57 1.91
CA GLY A 202 3.71 25.37 3.14
C GLY A 202 4.40 24.71 4.35
N SER A 203 4.57 23.39 4.35
CA SER A 203 5.26 22.65 5.44
C SER A 203 6.76 22.95 5.53
N THR A 204 7.37 23.54 4.49
CA THR A 204 8.80 23.89 4.46
C THR A 204 9.10 25.24 5.11
N ASP A 205 8.17 26.19 5.04
CA ASP A 205 8.38 27.55 5.53
C ASP A 205 8.27 27.60 7.05
N ALA A 206 7.28 26.89 7.63
CA ALA A 206 7.16 26.74 9.08
C ALA A 206 8.39 26.07 9.74
N ALA A 207 9.03 25.10 9.06
CA ALA A 207 10.22 24.43 9.60
C ALA A 207 11.52 25.25 9.48
N ARG A 208 11.49 26.38 8.75
CA ARG A 208 12.61 27.33 8.62
C ARG A 208 12.50 28.50 9.60
N GLU A 209 11.29 28.86 10.04
CA GLU A 209 11.07 29.92 11.04
C GLU A 209 11.41 29.48 12.47
N ASP A 210 11.43 28.17 12.74
CA ASP A 210 11.81 27.59 14.06
C ASP A 210 13.31 27.21 14.18
N ARG A 211 14.21 27.75 13.32
CA ARG A 211 15.67 27.54 13.41
C ARG A 211 16.46 28.81 13.69
#